data_AF-A0A4P1K5C4-F1
#
_entry.id   AF-A0A4P1K5C4-F1
#
_cell.length_a   1.000
_cell.length_b   1.000
_cell.length_c   1.000
_cell.angle_alpha   90.00
_cell.angle_beta   90.00
_cell.angle_gamma   90.00
#
_symmetry.space_group_name_H-M   'P 1'
#
loop_
_entity.id
_entity.type
_entity.pdbx_description
1 polymer ?
#
loop_
_entity_poly.entity_id
_entity_poly.type
_entity_poly.pdbx_seq_one_letter_code
_entity_poly.pdbx_strand_id
1 'polypeptide(L)'
;MTARSLDAALLAVSDLPVDAAVVELKSLAEGGLERLRSAAAPRYLSILGLGAASDPGGDGCDLVVSTHPHPLQTAFRLEQLTRAAVAEEEFRLRRATFAGHGVDLPEPTMGDTPLQVLTAGAADRRFLALSNALAAAGAEAVAAPTPLHGLRLSA
;
A
#
# COMPACT_ATOMS: atom_id res chain seq x y z
N MET A 1 7.93 -11.34 16.11
CA MET A 1 8.59 -12.55 15.55
C MET A 1 9.55 -12.11 14.47
N THR A 2 10.66 -12.80 14.26
CA THR A 2 11.62 -12.49 13.20
C THR A 2 12.09 -13.77 12.53
N ALA A 3 12.42 -13.69 11.24
CA ALA A 3 13.04 -14.77 10.48
C ALA A 3 14.33 -14.23 9.82
N ARG A 4 15.35 -15.08 9.73
CA ARG A 4 16.65 -14.74 9.12
C ARG A 4 16.90 -15.46 7.79
N SER A 5 15.91 -16.23 7.33
CA SER A 5 15.90 -16.91 6.03
C SER A 5 14.48 -16.93 5.48
N LEU A 6 14.35 -17.06 4.15
CA LEU A 6 13.05 -17.19 3.49
C LEU A 6 12.30 -18.42 3.99
N ASP A 7 12.96 -19.58 4.10
CA ASP A 7 12.28 -20.81 4.55
C ASP A 7 11.70 -20.69 5.96
N ALA A 8 12.42 -20.04 6.88
CA ALA A 8 11.90 -19.76 8.22
C ALA A 8 10.72 -18.77 8.20
N ALA A 9 10.75 -17.78 7.29
CA ALA A 9 9.65 -16.84 7.12
C ALA A 9 8.40 -17.53 6.53
N LEU A 10 8.58 -18.43 5.57
CA LEU A 10 7.48 -19.21 4.98
C LEU A 10 6.80 -20.09 6.03
N LEU A 11 7.58 -20.82 6.84
CA LEU A 11 7.05 -21.62 7.95
C LEU A 11 6.27 -20.74 8.94
N ALA A 12 6.85 -19.61 9.36
CA ALA A 12 6.19 -18.68 10.27
C ALA A 12 4.85 -18.14 9.74
N VAL A 13 4.80 -17.78 8.46
CA VAL A 13 3.59 -17.23 7.83
C VAL A 13 2.49 -18.29 7.67
N SER A 14 2.86 -19.55 7.42
CA SER A 14 1.91 -20.66 7.32
C SER A 14 1.38 -21.10 8.68
N ASP A 15 2.22 -21.13 9.71
CA ASP A 15 1.85 -21.64 11.03
C ASP A 15 1.15 -20.61 11.92
N LEU A 16 1.37 -19.31 11.66
CA LEU A 16 0.92 -18.23 12.54
C LEU A 16 0.05 -17.22 11.79
N PRO A 17 -0.93 -16.59 12.48
CA PRO A 17 -1.80 -15.58 11.89
C PRO A 17 -1.04 -14.25 11.74
N VAL A 18 -0.08 -14.20 10.83
CA VAL A 18 0.70 -12.99 10.51
C VAL A 18 -0.10 -12.14 9.53
N ASP A 19 -0.45 -10.91 9.92
CA ASP A 19 -1.21 -9.97 9.07
C ASP A 19 -0.33 -9.14 8.14
N ALA A 20 0.93 -8.95 8.52
CA ALA A 20 1.89 -8.17 7.75
C ALA A 20 3.32 -8.70 7.90
N ALA A 21 4.08 -8.65 6.81
CA ALA A 21 5.51 -8.93 6.76
C ALA A 21 6.30 -7.64 6.49
N VAL A 22 7.39 -7.46 7.24
CA VAL A 22 8.39 -6.43 6.96
C VAL A 22 9.62 -7.11 6.37
N VAL A 23 10.02 -6.69 5.17
CA VAL A 23 11.04 -7.39 4.38
C VAL A 23 12.15 -6.43 3.99
N GLU A 24 13.40 -6.82 4.22
CA GLU A 24 14.56 -6.13 3.66
C GLU A 24 14.76 -6.56 2.21
N LEU A 25 14.50 -5.66 1.25
CA LEU A 25 14.39 -5.99 -0.17
C LEU A 25 15.69 -6.60 -0.73
N LYS A 26 16.83 -6.03 -0.36
CA LYS A 26 18.15 -6.48 -0.83
C LYS A 26 18.56 -7.84 -0.30
N SER A 27 17.91 -8.31 0.76
CA SER A 27 18.17 -9.59 1.41
C SER A 27 17.21 -10.68 0.95
N LEU A 28 16.19 -10.33 0.15
CA LEU A 28 15.20 -11.27 -0.34
C LEU A 28 15.57 -11.80 -1.73
N ALA A 29 15.53 -13.12 -1.89
CA ALA A 29 15.71 -13.76 -3.19
C ALA A 29 14.53 -13.45 -4.14
N GLU A 30 14.81 -13.47 -5.44
CA GLU A 30 13.80 -13.34 -6.49
C GLU A 30 12.66 -14.36 -6.31
N GLY A 31 11.42 -13.93 -6.52
CA GLY A 31 10.23 -14.75 -6.26
C GLY A 31 9.86 -14.92 -4.77
N GLY A 32 10.65 -14.34 -3.85
CA GLY A 32 10.43 -14.51 -2.42
C GLY A 32 9.12 -13.89 -1.92
N LEU A 33 8.69 -12.78 -2.50
CA LEU A 33 7.45 -12.08 -2.12
C LEU A 33 6.22 -12.91 -2.50
N GLU A 34 6.22 -13.45 -3.72
CA GLU A 34 5.16 -14.32 -4.24
C GLU A 34 5.04 -15.59 -3.41
N ARG A 35 6.17 -16.18 -3.01
CA ARG A 35 6.19 -17.34 -2.12
C ARG A 35 5.61 -17.00 -0.74
N LEU A 36 5.95 -15.84 -0.17
CA LEU A 36 5.37 -15.38 1.10
C LEU A 36 3.86 -15.18 1.00
N ARG A 37 3.36 -14.52 -0.05
CA ARG A 37 1.91 -14.35 -0.27
C ARG A 37 1.21 -15.70 -0.47
N SER A 38 1.83 -16.62 -1.22
CA SER A 38 1.30 -17.97 -1.43
C SER A 38 1.22 -18.77 -0.13
N ALA A 39 2.23 -18.65 0.75
CA ALA A 39 2.25 -19.31 2.05
C ALA A 39 1.20 -18.78 3.03
N ALA A 40 0.76 -17.53 2.86
CA ALA A 40 -0.30 -16.90 3.65
C ALA A 40 -1.71 -17.19 3.14
N ALA A 41 -1.83 -17.66 1.89
CA ALA A 41 -3.10 -17.87 1.23
C ALA A 41 -4.02 -18.79 2.08
N PRO A 42 -5.34 -18.50 2.15
CA PRO A 42 -6.07 -17.50 1.34
C PRO A 42 -6.02 -16.05 1.88
N ARG A 43 -5.34 -15.80 3.01
CA ARG A 43 -5.25 -14.47 3.64
C ARG A 43 -4.43 -13.50 2.80
N TYR A 44 -4.76 -12.22 2.85
CA TYR A 44 -3.96 -11.15 2.27
C TYR A 44 -2.80 -10.80 3.20
N LEU A 45 -1.60 -11.30 2.92
CA LEU A 45 -0.42 -10.86 3.64
C LEU A 45 0.02 -9.48 3.15
N SER A 46 -0.12 -8.44 3.98
CA SER A 46 0.45 -7.13 3.66
C SER A 46 1.98 -7.20 3.71
N ILE A 47 2.67 -6.62 2.73
CA ILE A 47 4.14 -6.60 2.69
C ILE A 47 4.66 -5.17 2.64
N LEU A 48 5.43 -4.80 3.66
CA LEU A 48 6.17 -3.54 3.75
C LEU A 48 7.66 -3.80 3.46
N GLY A 49 8.15 -3.28 2.34
CA GLY A 49 9.55 -3.36 1.93
C GLY A 49 10.42 -2.29 2.60
N LEU A 50 11.61 -2.67 3.03
CA LEU A 50 12.67 -1.78 3.50
C LEU A 50 13.75 -1.67 2.41
N GLY A 51 13.93 -0.48 1.86
CA GLY A 51 14.85 -0.23 0.76
C GLY A 51 14.47 0.99 -0.09
N ALA A 52 14.76 0.92 -1.38
CA ALA A 52 14.26 1.84 -2.38
C ALA A 52 13.15 1.16 -3.21
N ALA A 53 12.16 1.91 -3.68
CA ALA A 53 11.12 1.38 -4.56
C ALA A 53 11.68 0.85 -5.89
N SER A 54 12.88 1.30 -6.29
CA SER A 54 13.61 0.81 -7.45
C SER A 54 14.44 -0.46 -7.17
N ASP A 55 14.53 -0.91 -5.91
CA ASP A 55 15.21 -2.18 -5.61
C ASP A 55 14.38 -3.36 -6.16
N PRO A 56 15.01 -4.48 -6.54
CA PRO A 56 14.29 -5.67 -6.98
C PRO A 56 13.21 -6.12 -5.98
N GLY A 57 12.00 -6.39 -6.47
CA GLY A 57 10.82 -6.73 -5.66
C GLY A 57 10.12 -5.53 -5.01
N GLY A 58 10.57 -4.30 -5.23
CA GLY A 58 9.90 -3.11 -4.72
C GLY A 58 8.47 -2.93 -5.27
N ASP A 59 8.24 -3.35 -6.51
CA ASP A 59 6.94 -3.37 -7.20
C ASP A 59 5.97 -4.44 -6.65
N GLY A 60 6.49 -5.54 -6.12
CA GLY A 60 5.71 -6.60 -5.47
C GLY A 60 5.27 -6.28 -4.03
N CYS A 61 5.74 -5.16 -3.47
CA CYS A 61 5.40 -4.72 -2.11
C CYS A 61 4.15 -3.82 -2.11
N ASP A 62 3.34 -3.91 -1.05
CA ASP A 62 2.20 -3.00 -0.86
C ASP A 62 2.67 -1.57 -0.53
N LEU A 63 3.83 -1.45 0.14
CA LEU A 63 4.49 -0.19 0.40
C LEU A 63 6.00 -0.41 0.55
N VAL A 64 6.82 0.49 0.00
CA VAL A 64 8.26 0.54 0.25
C VAL A 64 8.60 1.78 1.08
N VAL A 65 9.37 1.60 2.14
CA VAL A 65 9.94 2.68 2.95
C VAL A 65 11.47 2.56 2.97
N SER A 66 12.15 3.65 3.31
CA SER A 66 13.61 3.65 3.46
C SER A 66 14.09 2.56 4.42
N THR A 67 15.31 2.05 4.22
CA THR A 67 15.92 0.96 5.02
C THR A 67 15.89 1.20 6.54
N HIS A 68 16.02 2.45 6.99
CA HIS A 68 16.01 2.82 8.41
C HIS A 68 14.85 3.77 8.71
N PRO A 69 13.59 3.31 8.68
CA PRO A 69 12.45 4.17 8.88
C PRO A 69 12.29 4.50 10.36
N HIS A 70 11.66 5.64 10.66
CA HIS A 70 11.32 5.97 12.03
C HIS A 70 10.27 4.97 12.58
N PRO A 71 10.47 4.33 13.75
CA PRO A 71 9.61 3.25 14.24
C PRO A 71 8.13 3.63 14.31
N LEU A 72 7.83 4.84 14.77
CA LEU A 72 6.44 5.33 14.84
C LEU A 72 5.80 5.46 13.45
N GLN A 73 6.56 5.87 12.44
CA GLN A 73 6.04 5.97 11.07
C GLN A 73 5.76 4.57 10.52
N THR A 74 6.65 3.61 10.74
CA THR A 74 6.44 2.21 10.34
C THR A 74 5.22 1.60 11.01
N ALA A 75 5.02 1.83 12.30
CA ALA A 75 3.84 1.36 13.03
C ALA A 75 2.54 1.90 12.41
N PHE A 76 2.48 3.21 12.13
CA PHE A 76 1.32 3.81 11.46
C PHE A 76 1.10 3.22 10.06
N ARG A 77 2.16 3.03 9.26
CA ARG A 77 2.03 2.44 7.92
C ARG A 77 1.51 1.01 7.97
N LEU A 78 2.02 0.19 8.89
CA LEU A 78 1.54 -1.18 9.09
C LEU A 78 0.06 -1.18 9.47
N GLU A 79 -0.37 -0.29 10.37
CA GLU A 79 -1.78 -0.19 10.75
C GLU A 79 -2.67 0.16 9.53
N GLN A 80 -2.25 1.09 8.68
CA GLN A 80 -3.00 1.43 7.46
C GLN A 80 -3.04 0.26 6.47
N LEU A 81 -1.92 -0.42 6.26
CA LEU A 81 -1.85 -1.58 5.37
C LEU A 81 -2.76 -2.71 5.85
N THR A 82 -2.72 -3.05 7.13
CA THR A 82 -3.59 -4.11 7.69
C THR A 82 -5.07 -3.74 7.56
N ARG A 83 -5.44 -2.47 7.78
CA ARG A 83 -6.83 -2.01 7.56
C ARG A 83 -7.27 -2.16 6.10
N ALA A 84 -6.38 -1.86 5.15
CA ALA A 84 -6.65 -2.05 3.72
C ALA A 84 -6.78 -3.54 3.34
N ALA A 85 -5.90 -4.38 3.88
CA ALA A 85 -5.92 -5.82 3.65
C ALA A 85 -7.24 -6.47 4.10
N VAL A 86 -7.81 -6.04 5.23
CA VAL A 86 -9.13 -6.52 5.68
C VAL A 86 -10.23 -6.17 4.68
N ALA A 87 -10.21 -4.97 4.11
CA ALA A 87 -11.18 -4.58 3.09
C ALA A 87 -11.05 -5.43 1.82
N GLU A 88 -9.81 -5.73 1.41
CA GLU A 88 -9.52 -6.58 0.25
C GLU A 88 -9.95 -8.04 0.48
N GLU A 89 -9.71 -8.60 1.66
CA GLU A 89 -10.19 -9.93 2.05
C GLU A 89 -11.71 -10.02 2.02
N GLU A 90 -12.39 -9.04 2.61
CA GLU A 90 -13.84 -9.01 2.64
C GLU A 90 -14.42 -8.87 1.22
N PHE A 91 -13.78 -8.10 0.34
CA PHE A 91 -14.16 -8.02 -1.07
C PHE A 91 -14.04 -9.38 -1.78
N ARG A 92 -12.89 -10.06 -1.63
CA ARG A 92 -12.68 -11.40 -2.20
C ARG A 92 -13.67 -12.43 -1.66
N LEU A 93 -13.95 -12.40 -0.35
CA LEU A 93 -14.94 -13.28 0.26
C LEU A 93 -16.35 -13.05 -0.28
N ARG A 94 -16.76 -11.78 -0.44
CA ARG A 94 -18.04 -11.43 -1.04
C ARG A 94 -18.12 -11.94 -2.47
N ARG A 95 -17.10 -11.69 -3.31
CA ARG A 95 -17.06 -12.20 -4.69
C ARG A 95 -17.20 -13.72 -4.75
N ALA A 96 -16.46 -14.46 -3.92
CA ALA A 96 -16.56 -15.92 -3.86
C ALA A 96 -17.96 -16.39 -3.45
N THR A 97 -18.60 -15.69 -2.50
CA THR A 97 -19.98 -15.98 -2.07
C THR A 97 -20.96 -15.78 -3.22
N PHE A 98 -20.91 -14.65 -3.92
CA PHE A 98 -21.78 -14.39 -5.08
C PHE A 98 -21.56 -15.40 -6.21
N ALA A 99 -20.29 -15.75 -6.50
CA ALA A 99 -19.95 -16.75 -7.51
C ALA A 99 -20.55 -18.13 -7.15
N GLY A 100 -20.54 -18.51 -5.87
CA GLY A 100 -21.22 -19.72 -5.38
C GLY A 100 -22.74 -19.72 -5.61
N HIS A 101 -23.35 -18.55 -5.84
CA HIS A 101 -24.75 -18.38 -6.20
C HIS A 101 -24.98 -18.08 -7.70
N GLY A 102 -23.96 -18.24 -8.54
CA GLY A 102 -24.05 -18.01 -9.99
C GLY A 102 -24.03 -16.54 -10.41
N VAL A 103 -23.65 -15.63 -9.51
CA VAL A 103 -23.48 -14.20 -9.80
C VAL A 103 -21.99 -13.89 -9.89
N ASP A 104 -21.52 -13.53 -11.08
CA ASP A 104 -20.14 -13.06 -11.26
C ASP A 104 -20.04 -11.56 -11.00
N LEU A 105 -19.24 -11.18 -10.01
CA LEU A 105 -18.91 -9.80 -9.73
C LEU A 105 -17.55 -9.50 -10.38
N PRO A 106 -17.48 -8.59 -11.38
CA PRO A 106 -16.24 -8.30 -12.07
C PRO A 106 -15.20 -7.70 -11.13
N GLU A 107 -13.93 -7.93 -11.43
CA GLU A 107 -12.86 -7.20 -10.76
C GLU A 107 -12.93 -5.71 -11.11
N PRO A 108 -12.62 -4.82 -10.16
CA PRO A 108 -12.50 -3.40 -10.46
C PRO A 108 -11.41 -3.24 -11.52
N THR A 109 -11.80 -2.75 -12.69
CA THR A 109 -10.80 -2.37 -13.70
C THR A 109 -10.20 -1.03 -13.27
N MET A 110 -8.88 -1.01 -13.06
CA MET A 110 -8.15 0.26 -13.07
C MET A 110 -8.19 0.75 -14.51
N GLY A 111 -9.19 1.57 -14.84
CA GLY A 111 -9.42 2.03 -16.22
C GLY A 111 -8.22 2.78 -16.79
N ASP A 112 -8.27 3.11 -18.08
CA ASP A 112 -7.16 3.77 -18.79
C ASP A 112 -6.92 5.23 -18.35
N THR A 113 -7.78 5.77 -17.50
CA THR A 113 -7.67 7.14 -17.00
C THR A 113 -6.64 7.24 -15.87
N PRO A 114 -5.76 8.25 -15.88
CA PRO A 114 -4.85 8.54 -14.78
C PRO A 114 -5.57 8.62 -13.43
N LEU A 115 -4.90 8.18 -12.37
CA LEU A 115 -5.42 8.31 -11.01
C LEU A 115 -5.60 9.80 -10.67
N GLN A 116 -6.82 10.21 -10.36
CA GLN A 116 -7.13 11.58 -9.95
C GLN A 116 -6.93 11.75 -8.45
N VAL A 117 -6.04 12.66 -8.06
CA VAL A 117 -5.66 12.95 -6.69
C VAL A 117 -6.15 14.34 -6.31
N LEU A 118 -7.19 14.41 -5.48
CA LEU A 118 -7.67 15.68 -4.92
C LEU A 118 -6.76 16.11 -3.77
N THR A 119 -6.11 17.26 -3.92
CA THR A 119 -5.27 17.85 -2.87
C THR A 119 -6.00 19.01 -2.22
N ALA A 120 -6.20 18.95 -0.91
CA ALA A 120 -6.74 20.06 -0.12
C ALA A 120 -5.58 20.87 0.49
N GLY A 121 -5.57 22.18 0.24
CA GLY A 121 -4.53 23.07 0.78
C GLY A 121 -4.33 24.33 -0.05
N ALA A 122 -3.36 25.16 0.35
CA ALA A 122 -2.97 26.34 -0.41
C ALA A 122 -2.26 25.94 -1.70
N ALA A 123 -2.62 26.56 -2.82
CA ALA A 123 -1.93 26.41 -4.10
C ALA A 123 -0.59 27.16 -4.09
N ASP A 124 0.38 26.64 -3.33
CA ASP A 124 1.73 27.20 -3.19
C ASP A 124 2.79 26.34 -3.91
N ARG A 125 4.08 26.70 -3.74
CA ARG A 125 5.20 25.96 -4.34
C ARG A 125 5.22 24.45 -4.01
N ARG A 126 4.67 24.05 -2.86
CA ARG A 126 4.59 22.64 -2.44
C ARG A 126 3.53 21.90 -3.24
N PHE A 127 2.42 22.55 -3.56
CA PHE A 127 1.41 21.98 -4.47
C PHE A 127 2.02 21.73 -5.86
N LEU A 128 2.78 22.69 -6.41
CA LEU A 128 3.44 22.50 -7.71
C LEU A 128 4.45 21.33 -7.68
N ALA A 129 5.28 21.25 -6.63
CA ALA A 129 6.22 20.14 -6.48
C ALA A 129 5.51 18.79 -6.38
N LEU A 130 4.43 18.70 -5.60
CA LEU A 130 3.61 17.50 -5.46
C LEU A 130 2.94 17.11 -6.79
N SER A 131 2.32 18.07 -7.47
CA SER A 131 1.64 17.86 -8.75
C SER A 131 2.59 17.31 -9.81
N ASN A 132 3.81 17.87 -9.92
CA ASN A 132 4.83 17.37 -10.83
C ASN A 132 5.28 15.94 -10.49
N ALA A 133 5.44 15.63 -9.20
CA ALA A 133 5.82 14.28 -8.77
C ALA A 133 4.72 13.25 -9.07
N LEU A 134 3.45 13.62 -8.85
CA LEU A 134 2.29 12.78 -9.19
C LEU A 134 2.16 12.59 -10.71
N ALA A 135 2.33 13.66 -11.49
CA ALA A 135 2.32 13.60 -12.95
C ALA A 135 3.44 12.68 -13.50
N ALA A 136 4.64 12.75 -12.92
CA ALA A 136 5.74 11.85 -13.26
C ALA A 136 5.44 10.37 -12.93
N ALA A 137 4.54 10.12 -11.97
CA ALA A 137 4.06 8.80 -11.60
C ALA A 137 2.78 8.38 -12.36
N GLY A 138 2.31 9.17 -13.33
CA GLY A 138 1.11 8.87 -14.13
C GLY A 138 -0.22 9.20 -13.43
N ALA A 139 -0.21 10.04 -12.40
CA ALA A 139 -1.40 10.52 -11.71
C ALA A 139 -1.66 12.01 -12.01
N GLU A 140 -2.90 12.45 -11.86
CA GLU A 140 -3.32 13.85 -12.06
C GLU A 140 -3.71 14.48 -10.71
N ALA A 141 -3.09 15.61 -10.36
CA ALA A 141 -3.40 16.32 -9.12
C ALA A 141 -4.39 17.46 -9.36
N VAL A 142 -5.53 17.44 -8.67
CA VAL A 142 -6.54 18.49 -8.69
C VAL A 142 -6.47 19.30 -7.39
N ALA A 143 -6.29 20.61 -7.49
CA ALA A 143 -6.33 21.48 -6.32
C ALA A 143 -7.78 21.76 -5.90
N ALA A 144 -8.11 21.45 -4.64
CA ALA A 144 -9.27 22.00 -3.93
C ALA A 144 -8.79 23.11 -2.99
N PRO A 145 -8.78 24.39 -3.44
CA PRO A 145 -8.39 25.49 -2.58
C PRO A 145 -9.41 25.61 -1.44
N THR A 146 -8.96 25.42 -0.20
CA THR A 146 -9.78 25.71 0.97
C THR A 146 -9.71 27.21 1.28
N PRO A 147 -10.84 27.87 1.59
CA PRO A 147 -10.80 29.28 1.98
C PRO A 147 -9.93 29.44 3.23
N LEU A 148 -8.92 30.31 3.15
CA LEU A 148 -8.08 30.68 4.29
C LEU A 148 -8.98 31.27 5.40
N HIS A 149 -9.00 30.65 6.57
CA HIS A 149 -9.46 31.32 7.79
C HIS A 149 -8.60 32.59 8.02
N GLY A 150 -9.21 33.78 8.00
CA GLY A 150 -8.60 34.97 8.61
C GLY A 150 -8.75 36.32 7.90
N LEU A 151 -9.94 36.77 7.53
CA LEU A 151 -10.22 38.21 7.47
C LEU A 151 -10.62 38.68 8.88
N ARG A 152 -9.61 39.05 9.69
CA ARG A 152 -9.83 40.02 10.77
C ARG A 152 -10.12 41.36 10.09
N LEU A 153 -11.39 41.73 9.99
CA LEU A 153 -11.77 43.13 9.79
C LEU A 153 -11.79 43.77 11.17
N SER A 154 -10.64 44.35 11.55
CA SER A 154 -10.59 45.42 12.53
C SER A 154 -10.72 46.74 11.77
N ALA A 155 -11.86 47.41 11.92
CA ALA A 155 -12.03 48.84 11.79
C ALA A 155 -13.18 49.25 12.73
#